data_AF-A0AAQ3ML97-F1
#
_entry.id   AF-A0AAQ3ML97-F1
#
_cell.length_a   1.000
_cell.length_b   1.000
_cell.length_c   1.000
_cell.angle_alpha   90.00
_cell.angle_beta   90.00
_cell.angle_gamma   90.00
#
_symmetry.space_group_name_H-M   'P 1'
#
loop_
_entity.id
_entity.type
_entity.pdbx_description
1 polymer ?
#
loop_
_entity_poly.entity_id
_entity_poly.type
_entity_poly.pdbx_seq_one_letter_code
_entity_poly.pdbx_strand_id
1 'polypeptide(L)'
;MLGKTRKVSARGEAVAANYAFGPAEDDLIIKHRLLTRTTTTRGDPPLKKLQKKFTSFVSEVDKDEDNYNDCEKLARAFLQELTTFEIPLLKSKAIVEANVREKENFNELKEEMNRQILQAQADIEDLKKQLEESKVERRHKEECEAIRKLIALQPPRSETMKVISELEKEIAALDTENTAGSRLLELRKKQFALLLHVVRLVSKKLHAVFGGEKRACTVKWMAGKMRAKKEQCWKTCQREDVRRGLGRRGELAMEVDELQNTIEEEQKSLVEEMRMATEELKNGLEDTSGAEAMAIDQ
;
A
#
# COMPACT_ATOMS: atom_id res chain seq x y z
N MET A 1 -30.93 4.06 -23.76
CA MET A 1 -31.40 4.83 -22.57
C MET A 1 -30.56 6.09 -22.47
N LEU A 2 -31.01 7.18 -23.10
CA LEU A 2 -30.31 8.46 -23.12
C LEU A 2 -30.68 9.25 -21.84
N GLY A 3 -29.70 9.48 -20.98
CA GLY A 3 -29.85 10.21 -19.72
C GLY A 3 -30.12 11.69 -19.97
N LYS A 4 -31.26 12.16 -19.45
CA LYS A 4 -31.75 13.53 -19.59
C LYS A 4 -31.04 14.43 -18.57
N THR A 5 -30.07 15.21 -19.02
CA THR A 5 -29.38 16.22 -18.22
C THR A 5 -30.35 17.35 -17.87
N ARG A 6 -30.68 17.50 -16.58
CA ARG A 6 -31.38 18.68 -16.06
C ARG A 6 -30.40 19.86 -16.03
N LYS A 7 -30.69 20.87 -16.86
CA LYS A 7 -30.04 22.18 -16.81
C LYS A 7 -30.52 22.91 -15.55
N VAL A 8 -29.67 22.99 -14.53
CA VAL A 8 -29.90 23.83 -13.35
C VAL A 8 -29.69 25.28 -13.78
N SER A 9 -30.75 26.08 -13.65
CA SER A 9 -30.70 27.53 -13.89
C SER A 9 -29.88 28.16 -12.77
N ALA A 10 -28.66 28.60 -13.11
CA ALA A 10 -27.85 29.46 -12.26
C ALA A 10 -28.50 30.84 -12.18
N ARG A 11 -29.45 30.99 -11.25
CA ARG A 11 -30.02 32.29 -10.87
C ARG A 11 -29.09 32.90 -9.82
N GLY A 12 -27.98 33.44 -10.28
CA GLY A 12 -26.93 34.08 -9.47
C GLY A 12 -26.60 35.49 -9.95
N GLU A 13 -27.58 36.23 -10.46
CA GLU A 13 -27.43 37.69 -10.52
C GLU A 13 -27.69 38.23 -9.12
N ALA A 14 -26.64 38.69 -8.48
CA ALA A 14 -26.72 39.53 -7.30
C ALA A 14 -27.58 40.74 -7.66
N VAL A 15 -28.85 40.69 -7.29
CA VAL A 15 -29.71 41.86 -7.24
C VAL A 15 -29.18 42.69 -6.07
N ALA A 16 -28.10 43.42 -6.33
CA ALA A 16 -27.69 44.54 -5.50
C ALA A 16 -28.83 45.55 -5.58
N ALA A 17 -29.80 45.39 -4.69
CA ALA A 17 -30.82 46.39 -4.47
C ALA A 17 -30.08 47.68 -4.10
N ASN A 18 -30.21 48.70 -4.96
CA ASN A 18 -29.79 50.06 -4.67
C ASN A 18 -30.57 50.54 -3.43
N TYR A 19 -30.07 50.24 -2.24
CA TYR A 19 -30.50 50.89 -1.02
C TYR A 19 -29.89 52.30 -1.03
N ALA A 20 -30.74 53.31 -0.80
CA ALA A 20 -30.36 54.72 -0.85
C ALA A 20 -29.43 55.15 0.30
N PHE A 21 -29.12 54.24 1.23
CA PHE A 21 -28.29 54.46 2.41
C PHE A 21 -27.34 53.27 2.60
N GLY A 22 -26.22 53.50 3.28
CA GLY A 22 -25.28 52.43 3.60
C GLY A 22 -25.83 51.49 4.69
N PRO A 23 -25.38 50.22 4.77
CA PRO A 23 -25.90 49.23 5.74
C PRO A 23 -25.89 49.71 7.20
N ALA A 24 -24.87 50.46 7.61
CA ALA A 24 -24.75 51.01 8.95
C ALA A 24 -25.72 52.17 9.23
N GLU A 25 -26.07 52.95 8.20
CA GLU A 25 -27.03 54.05 8.30
C GLU A 25 -28.46 53.51 8.24
N ASP A 26 -28.70 52.48 7.43
CA ASP A 26 -29.97 51.76 7.36
C ASP A 26 -30.34 51.14 8.70
N ASP A 27 -29.39 50.52 9.41
CA ASP A 27 -29.65 49.95 10.75
C ASP A 27 -30.11 51.01 11.76
N LEU A 28 -29.54 52.22 11.69
CA LEU A 28 -29.95 53.34 12.55
C LEU A 28 -31.35 53.83 12.18
N ILE A 29 -31.65 53.95 10.89
CA ILE A 29 -32.96 54.35 10.39
C ILE A 29 -34.03 53.32 10.76
N ILE A 30 -33.75 52.03 10.58
CA ILE A 30 -34.63 50.92 10.93
C ILE A 30 -34.86 50.88 12.44
N LYS A 31 -33.80 51.00 13.25
CA LYS A 31 -33.88 51.07 14.71
C LYS A 31 -34.77 52.22 15.16
N HIS A 32 -34.57 53.43 14.61
CA HIS A 32 -35.36 54.60 14.94
C HIS A 32 -36.85 54.41 14.57
N ARG A 33 -37.12 53.81 13.41
CA ARG A 33 -38.47 53.54 12.91
C ARG A 33 -39.21 52.46 13.72
N LEU A 34 -38.48 51.45 14.21
CA LEU A 34 -39.01 50.42 15.10
C LEU A 34 -39.30 50.96 16.51
N LEU A 35 -38.38 51.74 17.08
CA LEU A 35 -38.54 52.36 18.40
C LEU A 35 -39.70 53.36 18.43
N THR A 36 -39.81 54.21 17.41
CA THR A 36 -40.89 55.22 17.32
C THR A 36 -42.18 54.67 16.72
N ARG A 37 -42.15 53.43 16.20
CA ARG A 37 -43.26 52.74 15.50
C ARG A 37 -43.94 53.60 14.44
N THR A 38 -43.21 54.52 13.81
CA THR A 38 -43.76 55.53 12.88
C THR A 38 -44.44 54.94 11.65
N THR A 39 -44.21 53.66 11.33
CA THR A 39 -44.76 53.03 10.12
C THR A 39 -45.46 51.69 10.32
N THR A 40 -45.56 51.20 11.55
CA THR A 40 -46.12 49.86 11.85
C THR A 40 -47.58 49.91 12.30
N THR A 41 -48.08 51.05 12.77
CA THR A 41 -49.46 51.20 13.24
C THR A 41 -50.28 52.03 12.28
N ARG A 42 -51.44 51.51 11.81
CA ARG A 42 -52.50 52.32 11.20
C ARG A 42 -53.02 53.30 12.27
N GLY A 43 -52.45 54.50 12.35
CA GLY A 43 -52.82 55.52 13.34
C GLY A 43 -51.66 56.47 13.67
N ASP A 44 -51.91 57.46 14.54
CA ASP A 44 -50.85 58.34 15.06
C ASP A 44 -49.78 57.51 15.81
N PRO A 45 -48.49 57.71 15.55
CA PRO A 45 -47.42 56.99 16.25
C PRO A 45 -47.58 57.14 17.77
N PRO A 46 -47.37 56.07 18.56
CA PRO A 46 -47.55 56.10 20.02
C PRO A 46 -46.77 57.25 20.69
N LEU A 47 -45.54 57.51 20.23
CA LEU A 47 -44.71 58.61 20.71
C LEU A 47 -45.31 59.99 20.37
N LYS A 48 -45.86 60.15 19.17
CA LYS A 48 -46.49 61.41 18.73
C LYS A 48 -47.80 61.68 19.48
N LYS A 49 -48.55 60.62 19.80
CA LYS A 49 -49.76 60.69 20.62
C LYS A 49 -49.45 61.09 22.07
N LEU A 50 -48.41 60.50 22.66
CA LEU A 50 -47.89 60.88 23.97
C LEU A 50 -47.41 62.35 23.98
N GLN A 51 -46.65 62.76 22.96
CA GLN A 51 -46.17 64.14 22.82
C GLN A 51 -47.33 65.14 22.75
N LYS A 52 -48.38 64.86 21.98
CA LYS A 52 -49.57 65.72 21.91
C LYS A 52 -50.23 65.87 23.30
N LYS A 53 -50.38 64.79 24.06
CA LYS A 53 -50.95 64.82 25.42
C LYS A 53 -50.07 65.61 26.41
N PHE A 54 -48.75 65.48 26.29
CA PHE A 54 -47.80 66.27 27.07
C PHE A 54 -47.93 67.77 26.77
N THR A 55 -47.89 68.16 25.49
CA THR A 55 -48.02 69.57 25.09
C THR A 55 -49.39 70.14 25.51
N SER A 56 -50.47 69.37 25.37
CA SER A 56 -51.80 69.81 25.85
C SER A 56 -51.86 70.03 27.36
N PHE A 57 -51.17 69.20 28.17
CA PHE A 57 -51.09 69.40 29.61
C PHE A 57 -50.28 70.66 29.96
N VAL A 58 -49.08 70.81 29.39
CA VAL A 58 -48.21 71.97 29.63
C VAL A 58 -48.89 73.27 29.23
N SER A 59 -49.52 73.31 28.05
CA SER A 59 -50.23 74.51 27.59
C SER A 59 -51.48 74.86 28.41
N GLU A 60 -52.04 73.94 29.19
CA GLU A 60 -53.13 74.25 30.13
C GLU A 60 -52.60 74.81 31.45
N VAL A 61 -51.45 74.33 31.90
CA VAL A 61 -50.75 74.84 33.08
C VAL A 61 -50.25 76.27 32.85
N ASP A 62 -49.79 76.60 31.64
CA ASP A 62 -49.25 77.92 31.29
C ASP A 62 -50.32 79.04 31.19
N LYS A 63 -51.61 78.72 31.29
CA LYS A 63 -52.70 79.71 31.14
C LYS A 63 -52.96 80.56 32.40
N ASP A 64 -52.37 80.22 33.54
CA ASP A 64 -52.50 80.94 34.83
C ASP A 64 -53.96 81.24 35.25
N GLU A 65 -54.91 80.39 34.84
CA GLU A 65 -56.31 80.41 35.32
C GLU A 65 -56.53 79.34 36.40
N ASP A 66 -57.50 79.54 37.31
CA ASP A 66 -57.88 78.60 38.39
C ASP A 66 -58.56 77.30 37.87
N ASN A 67 -58.06 76.71 36.79
CA ASN A 67 -58.59 75.51 36.11
C ASN A 67 -57.94 74.21 36.62
N TYR A 68 -57.78 74.09 37.95
CA TYR A 68 -57.09 72.96 38.60
C TYR A 68 -57.67 71.59 38.22
N ASN A 69 -58.99 71.53 38.00
CA ASN A 69 -59.69 70.30 37.64
C ASN A 69 -59.30 69.78 36.24
N ASP A 70 -59.09 70.69 35.28
CA ASP A 70 -58.75 70.32 33.90
C ASP A 70 -57.26 70.00 33.76
N CYS A 71 -56.40 70.70 34.51
CA CYS A 71 -55.00 70.31 34.70
C CYS A 71 -54.87 68.90 35.27
N GLU A 72 -55.66 68.54 36.29
CA GLU A 72 -55.64 67.20 36.90
C GLU A 72 -56.12 66.11 35.91
N LYS A 73 -57.18 66.37 35.13
CA LYS A 73 -57.65 65.45 34.07
C LYS A 73 -56.59 65.23 33.00
N LEU A 74 -55.94 66.30 32.53
CA LEU A 74 -54.91 66.23 31.50
C LEU A 74 -53.66 65.50 32.01
N ALA A 75 -53.27 65.72 33.27
CA ALA A 75 -52.18 64.99 33.92
C ALA A 75 -52.48 63.48 34.00
N ARG A 76 -53.68 63.10 34.47
CA ARG A 76 -54.12 61.69 34.49
C ARG A 76 -54.13 61.06 33.10
N ALA A 77 -54.62 61.79 32.09
CA ALA A 77 -54.65 61.32 30.71
C ALA A 77 -53.23 61.14 30.13
N PHE A 78 -52.30 62.04 30.46
CA PHE A 78 -50.89 61.91 30.07
C PHE A 78 -50.23 60.69 30.71
N LEU A 79 -50.41 60.50 32.03
CA LEU A 79 -49.87 59.34 32.75
C LEU A 79 -50.41 58.02 32.19
N GLN A 80 -51.71 57.94 31.90
CA GLN A 80 -52.32 56.75 31.29
C GLN A 80 -51.74 56.44 29.90
N GLU A 81 -51.49 57.47 29.07
CA GLU A 81 -50.84 57.28 27.78
C GLU A 81 -49.37 56.85 27.94
N LEU A 82 -48.67 57.33 28.96
CA LEU A 82 -47.29 56.95 29.28
C LEU A 82 -47.20 55.47 29.67
N THR A 83 -48.08 55.00 30.56
CA THR A 83 -48.19 53.57 30.89
C THR A 83 -48.54 52.72 29.66
N THR A 84 -49.39 53.23 28.78
CA THR A 84 -49.75 52.54 27.53
C THR A 84 -48.56 52.45 26.57
N PHE A 85 -47.70 53.47 26.52
CA PHE A 85 -46.48 53.50 25.72
C PHE A 85 -45.38 52.57 26.26
N GLU A 86 -45.34 52.36 27.57
CA GLU A 86 -44.37 51.49 28.23
C GLU A 86 -44.56 50.00 27.87
N ILE A 87 -45.80 49.53 27.74
CA ILE A 87 -46.12 48.13 27.46
C ILE A 87 -45.42 47.59 26.17
N PRO A 88 -45.49 48.27 25.01
CA PRO A 88 -44.74 47.88 23.82
C PRO A 88 -43.22 47.82 24.01
N LEU A 89 -42.63 48.72 24.80
CA LEU A 89 -41.18 48.74 25.05
C LEU A 89 -40.76 47.52 25.87
N LEU A 90 -41.52 47.20 26.93
CA LEU A 90 -41.30 46.00 27.73
C LEU A 90 -41.45 44.73 26.89
N LYS A 91 -42.46 44.68 26.00
CA LYS A 91 -42.62 43.57 25.05
C LYS A 91 -41.41 43.43 24.12
N SER A 92 -40.92 44.54 23.55
CA SER A 92 -39.73 44.51 22.69
C SER A 92 -38.49 44.04 23.44
N LYS A 93 -38.31 44.47 24.69
CA LYS A 93 -37.21 44.02 25.56
C LYS A 93 -37.29 42.51 25.80
N ALA A 94 -38.46 41.99 26.17
CA ALA A 94 -38.66 40.56 26.39
C ALA A 94 -38.41 39.72 25.14
N ILE A 95 -38.80 40.22 23.95
CA ILE A 95 -38.52 39.57 22.67
C ILE A 95 -37.02 39.55 22.38
N VAL A 96 -36.31 40.66 22.59
CA VAL A 96 -34.86 40.72 22.39
C VAL A 96 -34.15 39.74 23.31
N GLU A 97 -34.51 39.70 24.60
CA GLU A 97 -33.95 38.74 25.55
C GLU A 97 -34.23 37.28 25.16
N ALA A 98 -35.43 36.98 24.64
CA ALA A 98 -35.76 35.66 24.13
C ALA A 98 -34.92 35.28 22.90
N ASN A 99 -34.76 36.19 21.94
CA ASN A 99 -33.96 35.97 20.74
C ASN A 99 -32.47 35.78 21.06
N VAL A 100 -31.94 36.48 22.07
CA VAL A 100 -30.56 36.29 22.53
C VAL A 100 -30.36 34.87 23.07
N ARG A 101 -31.26 34.40 23.95
CA ARG A 101 -31.21 33.03 24.47
C ARG A 101 -31.32 31.98 23.36
N GLU A 102 -32.21 32.21 22.40
CA GLU A 102 -32.39 31.28 21.28
C GLU A 102 -31.16 31.24 20.37
N LYS A 103 -30.54 32.40 20.12
CA LYS A 103 -29.26 32.50 19.39
C LYS A 103 -28.14 31.74 20.09
N GLU A 104 -28.03 31.85 21.41
CA GLU A 104 -27.05 31.12 22.20
C GLU A 104 -27.24 29.60 22.06
N ASN A 105 -28.49 29.13 22.17
CA ASN A 105 -28.82 27.72 21.96
C ASN A 105 -28.46 27.23 20.53
N PHE A 106 -28.70 28.04 19.50
CA PHE A 106 -28.27 27.70 18.13
C PHE A 106 -26.75 27.67 17.98
N ASN A 107 -26.02 28.52 18.69
CA ASN A 107 -24.56 28.48 18.69
C ASN A 107 -24.04 27.20 19.35
N GLU A 108 -24.59 26.80 20.49
CA GLU A 108 -24.24 25.54 21.16
C GLU A 108 -24.51 24.33 20.26
N LEU A 109 -25.67 24.29 19.60
CA LEU A 109 -26.03 23.22 18.67
C LEU A 109 -25.10 23.19 17.45
N LYS A 110 -24.70 24.37 16.94
CA LYS A 110 -23.73 24.48 15.85
C LYS A 110 -22.36 23.94 16.26
N GLU A 111 -21.89 24.28 17.47
CA GLU A 111 -20.63 23.76 18.00
C GLU A 111 -20.67 22.24 18.17
N GLU A 112 -21.77 21.69 18.68
CA GLU A 112 -21.95 20.25 18.81
C GLU A 112 -21.96 19.54 17.45
N MET A 113 -22.69 20.09 16.47
CA MET A 113 -22.68 19.56 15.11
C MET A 113 -21.27 19.58 14.49
N ASN A 114 -20.51 20.65 14.70
CA ASN A 114 -19.13 20.73 14.24
C ASN A 114 -18.23 19.70 14.93
N ARG A 115 -18.41 19.45 16.24
CA ARG A 115 -17.70 18.38 16.95
C ARG A 115 -18.00 17.01 16.34
N GLN A 116 -19.27 16.72 16.05
CA GLN A 116 -19.68 15.46 15.42
C GLN A 116 -19.12 15.29 14.01
N ILE A 117 -19.06 16.37 13.23
CA ILE A 117 -18.43 16.35 11.90
C ILE A 117 -16.94 16.00 12.01
N LEU A 118 -16.21 16.65 12.93
CA LEU A 118 -14.79 16.37 13.14
C LEU A 118 -14.56 14.93 13.62
N GLN A 119 -15.41 14.43 14.53
CA GLN A 119 -15.34 13.04 14.98
C GLN A 119 -15.58 12.07 13.83
N ALA A 120 -16.62 12.28 13.02
CA ALA A 120 -16.92 11.42 11.88
C ALA A 120 -15.78 11.44 10.84
N GLN A 121 -15.14 12.59 10.62
CA GLN A 121 -13.97 12.70 9.75
C GLN A 121 -12.77 11.90 10.29
N ALA A 122 -12.53 11.94 11.60
CA ALA A 122 -11.50 11.13 12.24
C ALA A 122 -11.81 9.62 12.11
N ASP A 123 -13.05 9.21 12.40
CA ASP A 123 -13.48 7.82 12.28
C ASP A 123 -13.33 7.30 10.84
N ILE A 124 -13.63 8.12 9.83
CA ILE A 124 -13.41 7.77 8.42
C ILE A 124 -11.93 7.51 8.15
N GLU A 125 -11.04 8.34 8.68
CA GLU A 125 -9.61 8.19 8.45
C GLU A 125 -9.05 6.94 9.12
N ASP A 126 -9.50 6.65 10.35
CA ASP A 126 -9.15 5.40 11.05
C ASP A 126 -9.66 4.16 10.30
N LEU A 127 -10.89 4.20 9.77
CA LEU A 127 -11.45 3.11 9.00
C LEU A 127 -10.71 2.89 7.67
N LYS A 128 -10.24 3.95 7.01
CA LYS A 128 -9.38 3.80 5.81
C LYS A 128 -8.08 3.11 6.15
N LYS A 129 -7.44 3.47 7.27
CA LYS A 129 -6.21 2.83 7.72
C LYS A 129 -6.42 1.34 7.98
N GLN A 130 -7.47 0.99 8.71
CA GLN A 130 -7.83 -0.42 8.97
C GLN A 130 -8.14 -1.20 7.69
N LEU A 131 -8.75 -0.54 6.70
CA LEU A 131 -9.01 -1.14 5.40
C LEU A 131 -7.71 -1.47 4.66
N GLU A 132 -6.72 -0.57 4.65
CA GLU A 132 -5.42 -0.83 4.03
C GLU A 132 -4.65 -1.94 4.76
N GLU A 133 -4.68 -1.96 6.08
CA GLU A 133 -4.10 -3.05 6.89
C GLU A 133 -4.74 -4.41 6.56
N SER A 134 -6.08 -4.44 6.44
CA SER A 134 -6.82 -5.65 6.08
C SER A 134 -6.51 -6.13 4.66
N LYS A 135 -6.29 -5.21 3.71
CA LYS A 135 -5.86 -5.55 2.34
C LYS A 135 -4.47 -6.17 2.32
N VAL A 136 -3.53 -5.65 3.11
CA VAL A 136 -2.19 -6.23 3.27
C VAL A 136 -2.28 -7.64 3.85
N GLU A 137 -3.04 -7.82 4.93
CA GLU A 137 -3.22 -9.14 5.54
C GLU A 137 -3.82 -10.15 4.57
N ARG A 138 -4.79 -9.72 3.76
CA ARG A 138 -5.36 -10.55 2.69
C ARG A 138 -4.32 -10.95 1.66
N ARG A 139 -3.49 -10.02 1.17
CA ARG A 139 -2.42 -10.32 0.20
C ARG A 139 -1.45 -11.36 0.76
N HIS A 140 -0.99 -11.18 2.01
CA HIS A 140 -0.12 -12.16 2.65
C HIS A 140 -0.77 -13.55 2.77
N LYS A 141 -2.08 -13.62 3.06
CA LYS A 141 -2.81 -14.90 3.10
C LYS A 141 -2.88 -15.57 1.71
N GLU A 142 -3.15 -14.79 0.67
CA GLU A 142 -3.20 -15.28 -0.73
C GLU A 142 -1.81 -15.77 -1.19
N GLU A 143 -0.74 -15.04 -0.89
CA GLU A 143 0.65 -15.43 -1.14
C GLU A 143 1.03 -16.73 -0.40
N CYS A 144 0.69 -16.82 0.89
CA CYS A 144 0.90 -18.03 1.68
C CYS A 144 0.13 -19.24 1.11
N GLU A 145 -1.08 -19.03 0.59
CA GLU A 145 -1.86 -20.09 -0.04
C GLU A 145 -1.25 -20.53 -1.37
N ALA A 146 -0.73 -19.59 -2.18
CA ALA A 146 -0.02 -19.90 -3.42
C ALA A 146 1.23 -20.75 -3.14
N ILE A 147 2.06 -20.35 -2.16
CA ILE A 147 3.23 -21.12 -1.73
C ILE A 147 2.81 -22.50 -1.20
N ARG A 148 1.72 -22.58 -0.42
CA ARG A 148 1.19 -23.87 0.08
C ARG A 148 0.83 -24.82 -1.07
N LYS A 149 0.21 -24.32 -2.14
CA LYS A 149 -0.11 -25.12 -3.34
C LYS A 149 1.15 -25.65 -4.01
N LEU A 150 2.19 -24.81 -4.14
CA LEU A 150 3.48 -25.23 -4.69
C LEU A 150 4.16 -26.30 -3.82
N ILE A 151 4.13 -26.14 -2.49
CA ILE A 151 4.68 -27.15 -1.56
C ILE A 151 3.90 -28.46 -1.65
N ALA A 152 2.57 -28.42 -1.81
CA ALA A 152 1.75 -29.62 -1.92
C ALA A 152 2.00 -30.43 -3.20
N LEU A 153 2.55 -29.82 -4.26
CA LEU A 153 2.99 -30.54 -5.46
C LEU A 153 4.27 -31.35 -5.21
N GLN A 154 5.06 -30.99 -4.20
CA GLN A 154 6.28 -31.68 -3.86
C GLN A 154 5.99 -32.89 -2.96
N PRO A 155 6.72 -34.01 -3.12
CA PRO A 155 6.54 -35.18 -2.28
C PRO A 155 6.90 -34.87 -0.82
N PRO A 156 6.28 -35.57 0.16
CA PRO A 156 6.55 -35.33 1.56
C PRO A 156 8.01 -35.65 1.89
N ARG A 157 8.67 -34.73 2.62
CA ARG A 157 10.09 -34.82 2.98
C ARG A 157 10.48 -36.17 3.59
N SER A 158 9.61 -36.79 4.37
CA SER A 158 9.86 -38.11 4.97
C SER A 158 10.08 -39.21 3.94
N GLU A 159 9.37 -39.17 2.81
CA GLU A 159 9.54 -40.15 1.73
C GLU A 159 10.85 -39.90 0.99
N THR A 160 11.14 -38.64 0.64
CA THR A 160 12.40 -38.26 0.01
C THR A 160 13.59 -38.65 0.87
N MET A 161 13.52 -38.43 2.19
CA MET A 161 14.56 -38.83 3.14
C MET A 161 14.75 -40.35 3.23
N LYS A 162 13.68 -41.15 3.12
CA LYS A 162 13.78 -42.61 3.08
C LYS A 162 14.47 -43.09 1.81
N VAL A 163 14.06 -42.57 0.66
CA VAL A 163 14.67 -42.90 -0.64
C VAL A 163 16.15 -42.53 -0.65
N ILE A 164 16.53 -41.37 -0.13
CA ILE A 164 17.94 -40.98 0.02
C ILE A 164 18.69 -42.01 0.88
N SER A 165 18.16 -42.38 2.05
CA SER A 165 18.81 -43.36 2.93
C SER A 165 18.93 -44.76 2.29
N GLU A 166 17.95 -45.17 1.48
CA GLU A 166 18.00 -46.43 0.75
C GLU A 166 19.07 -46.41 -0.35
N LEU A 167 19.13 -45.33 -1.14
CA LEU A 167 20.17 -45.13 -2.16
C LEU A 167 21.58 -45.05 -1.55
N GLU A 168 21.75 -44.37 -0.42
CA GLU A 168 23.03 -44.33 0.30
C GLU A 168 23.50 -45.72 0.73
N LYS A 169 22.58 -46.58 1.19
CA LYS A 169 22.90 -47.98 1.53
C LYS A 169 23.26 -48.80 0.31
N GLU A 170 22.57 -48.60 -0.81
CA GLU A 170 22.86 -49.28 -2.07
C GLU A 170 24.24 -48.88 -2.61
N ILE A 171 24.58 -47.59 -2.59
CA ILE A 171 25.92 -47.11 -2.96
C ILE A 171 26.98 -47.75 -2.08
N ALA A 172 26.78 -47.76 -0.76
CA ALA A 172 27.73 -48.40 0.15
C ALA A 172 27.90 -49.90 -0.14
N ALA A 173 26.80 -50.61 -0.46
CA ALA A 173 26.85 -52.03 -0.83
C ALA A 173 27.64 -52.24 -2.13
N LEU A 174 27.35 -51.46 -3.18
CA LEU A 174 28.05 -51.51 -4.47
C LEU A 174 29.53 -51.19 -4.32
N ASP A 175 29.90 -50.22 -3.49
CA ASP A 175 31.30 -49.92 -3.19
C ASP A 175 32.01 -51.10 -2.51
N THR A 176 31.34 -51.79 -1.58
CA THR A 176 31.94 -53.00 -0.96
C THR A 176 32.10 -54.14 -1.97
N GLU A 177 31.14 -54.35 -2.87
CA GLU A 177 31.25 -55.37 -3.92
C GLU A 177 32.35 -55.01 -4.93
N ASN A 178 32.40 -53.75 -5.37
CA ASN A 178 33.42 -53.27 -6.29
C ASN A 178 34.82 -53.35 -5.68
N THR A 179 34.99 -53.01 -4.39
CA THR A 179 36.27 -53.20 -3.70
C THR A 179 36.63 -54.67 -3.56
N ALA A 180 35.68 -55.56 -3.30
CA ALA A 180 35.91 -57.01 -3.27
C ALA A 180 36.31 -57.56 -4.65
N GLY A 181 35.61 -57.16 -5.71
CA GLY A 181 35.93 -57.50 -7.10
C GLY A 181 37.31 -56.98 -7.53
N SER A 182 37.63 -55.74 -7.16
CA SER A 182 38.95 -55.13 -7.38
C SER A 182 40.06 -55.93 -6.69
N ARG A 183 39.86 -56.35 -5.43
CA ARG A 183 40.80 -57.23 -4.70
C ARG A 183 40.98 -58.58 -5.40
N LEU A 184 39.90 -59.18 -5.90
CA LEU A 184 39.95 -60.45 -6.62
C LEU A 184 40.72 -60.32 -7.94
N LEU A 185 40.48 -59.26 -8.71
CA LEU A 185 41.21 -58.99 -9.94
C LEU A 185 42.71 -58.81 -9.68
N GLU A 186 43.10 -58.10 -8.62
CA GLU A 186 44.50 -57.98 -8.22
C GLU A 186 45.15 -59.32 -7.87
N LEU A 187 44.43 -60.21 -7.16
CA LEU A 187 44.90 -61.57 -6.90
C LEU A 187 45.10 -62.35 -8.21
N ARG A 188 44.16 -62.27 -9.17
CA ARG A 188 44.30 -62.92 -10.47
C ARG A 188 45.46 -62.33 -11.28
N LYS A 189 45.65 -61.02 -11.29
CA LYS A 189 46.82 -60.37 -11.92
C LYS A 189 48.13 -60.92 -11.34
N LYS A 190 48.23 -61.07 -10.02
CA LYS A 190 49.40 -61.69 -9.35
C LYS A 190 49.59 -63.16 -9.75
N GLN A 191 48.52 -63.95 -9.78
CA GLN A 191 48.56 -65.35 -10.23
C GLN A 191 49.01 -65.48 -11.70
N PHE A 192 48.47 -64.67 -12.61
CA PHE A 192 48.88 -64.66 -14.01
C PHE A 192 50.32 -64.20 -14.19
N ALA A 193 50.78 -63.21 -13.42
CA ALA A 193 52.18 -62.77 -13.45
C ALA A 193 53.15 -63.90 -13.05
N LEU A 194 52.81 -64.67 -12.01
CA LEU A 194 53.54 -65.88 -11.59
C LEU A 194 53.56 -66.93 -12.71
N LEU A 195 52.42 -67.24 -13.33
CA LEU A 195 52.35 -68.22 -14.41
C LEU A 195 53.19 -67.78 -15.63
N LEU A 196 53.12 -66.52 -16.03
CA LEU A 196 53.98 -65.96 -17.09
C LEU A 196 55.47 -66.06 -16.75
N HIS A 197 55.83 -65.91 -15.47
CA HIS A 197 57.20 -66.11 -15.01
C HIS A 197 57.64 -67.57 -15.17
N VAL A 198 56.82 -68.54 -14.76
CA VAL A 198 57.08 -69.97 -14.93
C VAL A 198 57.19 -70.34 -16.41
N VAL A 199 56.28 -69.89 -17.27
CA VAL A 199 56.35 -70.10 -18.73
C VAL A 199 57.66 -69.56 -19.28
N ARG A 200 58.07 -68.35 -18.89
CA ARG A 200 59.35 -67.77 -19.32
C ARG A 200 60.55 -68.60 -18.84
N LEU A 201 60.52 -69.12 -17.61
CA LEU A 201 61.57 -69.99 -17.07
C LEU A 201 61.65 -71.32 -17.83
N VAL A 202 60.51 -71.96 -18.11
CA VAL A 202 60.46 -73.20 -18.89
C VAL A 202 60.91 -72.95 -20.32
N SER A 203 60.48 -71.87 -21.00
CA SER A 203 60.98 -71.52 -22.33
C SER A 203 62.49 -71.27 -22.32
N LYS A 204 63.04 -70.62 -21.29
CA LYS A 204 64.50 -70.46 -21.14
C LYS A 204 65.20 -71.79 -20.96
N LYS A 205 64.67 -72.70 -20.11
CA LYS A 205 65.22 -74.05 -19.93
C LYS A 205 65.11 -74.87 -21.22
N LEU A 206 63.99 -74.79 -21.93
CA LEU A 206 63.81 -75.48 -23.21
C LEU A 206 64.77 -74.92 -24.28
N HIS A 207 64.97 -73.60 -24.33
CA HIS A 207 66.01 -72.98 -25.15
C HIS A 207 67.42 -73.42 -24.75
N ALA A 208 67.69 -73.68 -23.45
CA ALA A 208 68.98 -74.18 -22.99
C ALA A 208 69.18 -75.69 -23.30
N VAL A 209 68.10 -76.48 -23.31
CA VAL A 209 68.12 -77.94 -23.54
C VAL A 209 68.04 -78.30 -25.03
N PHE A 210 67.28 -77.56 -25.84
CA PHE A 210 67.07 -77.80 -27.28
C PHE A 210 67.76 -76.76 -28.20
N GLY A 211 68.40 -75.74 -27.62
CA GLY A 211 69.04 -74.64 -28.36
C GLY A 211 70.56 -74.70 -28.35
N GLY A 212 71.14 -75.90 -28.39
CA GLY A 212 72.41 -76.09 -29.06
C GLY A 212 72.16 -76.02 -30.57
N GLU A 213 72.59 -74.92 -31.19
CA GLU A 213 72.73 -74.72 -32.63
C GLU A 213 71.51 -74.18 -33.42
N LYS A 214 71.73 -72.96 -33.96
CA LYS A 214 70.93 -72.22 -34.96
C LYS A 214 69.49 -71.84 -34.57
N ARG A 215 69.33 -70.58 -34.14
CA ARG A 215 68.36 -69.60 -34.68
C ARG A 215 68.44 -68.25 -33.94
N ALA A 216 69.40 -67.42 -34.34
CA ALA A 216 69.50 -66.03 -33.87
C ALA A 216 68.62 -65.03 -34.67
N CYS A 217 68.02 -65.44 -35.80
CA CYS A 217 67.27 -64.49 -36.67
C CYS A 217 65.75 -64.42 -36.43
N THR A 218 65.06 -65.48 -35.99
CA THR A 218 63.58 -65.48 -35.93
C THR A 218 62.98 -64.94 -34.61
N VAL A 219 63.73 -64.95 -33.51
CA VAL A 219 63.20 -64.51 -32.19
C VAL A 219 63.17 -62.98 -32.08
N LYS A 220 64.08 -62.27 -32.77
CA LYS A 220 64.15 -60.80 -32.76
C LYS A 220 62.95 -60.14 -33.47
N TRP A 221 62.42 -60.79 -34.50
CA TRP A 221 61.24 -60.31 -35.25
C TRP A 221 59.93 -60.51 -34.46
N MET A 222 59.75 -61.67 -33.80
CA MET A 222 58.56 -61.92 -32.97
C MET A 222 58.56 -61.10 -31.66
N ALA A 223 59.72 -60.89 -31.02
CA ALA A 223 59.81 -60.06 -29.81
C ALA A 223 59.53 -58.57 -30.06
N GLY A 224 59.85 -58.05 -31.25
CA GLY A 224 59.50 -56.68 -31.66
C GLY A 224 58.00 -56.50 -31.91
N LYS A 225 57.38 -57.46 -32.62
CA LYS A 225 55.94 -57.41 -32.95
C LYS A 225 55.04 -57.56 -31.72
N MET A 226 55.44 -58.39 -30.74
CA MET A 226 54.69 -58.55 -29.49
C MET A 226 54.83 -57.32 -28.56
N ARG A 227 55.98 -56.64 -28.57
CA ARG A 227 56.21 -55.42 -27.77
C ARG A 227 55.40 -54.23 -28.32
N ALA A 228 55.37 -54.08 -29.65
CA ALA A 228 54.54 -53.07 -30.32
C ALA A 228 53.03 -53.29 -30.07
N LYS A 229 52.55 -54.54 -30.12
CA LYS A 229 51.13 -54.85 -29.87
C LYS A 229 50.72 -54.64 -28.40
N LYS A 230 51.63 -54.90 -27.45
CA LYS A 230 51.40 -54.68 -26.01
C LYS A 230 51.37 -53.19 -25.65
N GLU A 231 52.23 -52.40 -26.28
CA GLU A 231 52.28 -50.95 -26.09
C GLU A 231 51.09 -50.25 -26.78
N GLN A 232 50.61 -50.79 -27.90
CA GLN A 232 49.39 -50.31 -28.56
C GLN A 232 48.14 -50.64 -27.74
N CYS A 233 48.05 -51.83 -27.14
CA CYS A 233 46.94 -52.22 -26.27
C CYS A 233 46.92 -51.43 -24.94
N TRP A 234 48.10 -51.14 -24.37
CA TRP A 234 48.21 -50.28 -23.18
C TRP A 234 47.82 -48.83 -23.50
N LYS A 235 48.24 -48.28 -24.66
CA LYS A 235 47.89 -46.93 -25.10
C LYS A 235 46.40 -46.79 -25.46
N THR A 236 45.72 -47.84 -25.96
CA THR A 236 44.26 -47.80 -26.19
C THR A 236 43.48 -47.86 -24.89
N CYS A 237 43.88 -48.73 -23.96
CA CYS A 237 43.20 -48.85 -22.67
C CYS A 237 43.37 -47.59 -21.80
N GLN A 238 44.55 -46.97 -21.78
CA GLN A 238 44.78 -45.71 -21.07
C GLN A 238 44.07 -44.50 -21.73
N ARG A 239 43.88 -44.51 -23.06
CA ARG A 239 43.09 -43.48 -23.77
C ARG A 239 41.59 -43.62 -23.50
N GLU A 240 41.06 -44.83 -23.34
CA GLU A 240 39.65 -45.04 -23.01
C GLU A 240 39.33 -44.60 -21.57
N ASP A 241 40.22 -44.86 -20.60
CA ASP A 241 40.05 -44.40 -19.22
C ASP A 241 40.10 -42.86 -19.11
N VAL A 242 41.03 -42.21 -19.82
CA VAL A 242 41.11 -40.74 -19.87
C VAL A 242 39.90 -40.13 -20.59
N ARG A 243 39.38 -40.78 -21.65
CA ARG A 243 38.17 -40.33 -22.36
C ARG A 243 36.91 -40.45 -21.49
N ARG A 244 36.76 -41.54 -20.73
CA ARG A 244 35.66 -41.71 -19.76
C ARG A 244 35.74 -40.72 -18.59
N GLY A 245 36.95 -40.38 -18.15
CA GLY A 245 37.18 -39.37 -17.10
C GLY A 245 37.04 -37.91 -17.55
N LEU A 246 37.20 -37.62 -18.84
CA LEU A 246 36.95 -36.30 -19.44
C LEU A 246 35.47 -36.10 -19.78
N GLY A 247 34.76 -37.14 -20.24
CA GLY A 247 33.32 -37.08 -20.50
C GLY A 247 32.51 -36.68 -19.25
N ARG A 248 32.76 -37.34 -18.12
CA ARG A 248 32.10 -37.01 -16.84
C ARG A 248 32.44 -35.61 -16.31
N ARG A 249 33.65 -35.11 -16.59
CA ARG A 249 34.03 -33.72 -16.24
C ARG A 249 33.39 -32.68 -17.16
N GLY A 250 33.16 -33.03 -18.43
CA GLY A 250 32.44 -32.17 -19.38
C GLY A 250 30.95 -32.06 -19.06
N GLU A 251 30.30 -33.16 -18.68
CA GLU A 251 28.89 -33.15 -18.23
C GLU A 251 28.71 -32.29 -16.97
N LEU A 252 29.57 -32.47 -15.95
CA LEU A 252 29.56 -31.65 -14.73
C LEU A 252 29.84 -30.16 -15.01
N ALA A 253 30.69 -29.83 -15.99
CA ALA A 253 30.96 -28.44 -16.34
C ALA A 253 29.75 -27.77 -17.02
N MET A 254 29.01 -28.52 -17.84
CA MET A 254 27.81 -28.04 -18.52
C MET A 254 26.65 -27.84 -17.54
N GLU A 255 26.45 -28.74 -16.57
CA GLU A 255 25.45 -28.57 -15.50
C GLU A 255 25.76 -27.36 -14.60
N VAL A 256 27.04 -27.09 -14.32
CA VAL A 256 27.45 -25.93 -13.52
C VAL A 256 27.22 -24.61 -14.28
N ASP A 257 27.54 -24.56 -15.57
CA ASP A 257 27.25 -23.38 -16.42
C ASP A 257 25.74 -23.11 -16.54
N GLU A 258 24.93 -24.17 -16.67
CA GLU A 258 23.47 -24.05 -16.76
C GLU A 258 22.87 -23.54 -15.43
N LEU A 259 23.35 -24.04 -14.29
CA LEU A 259 22.98 -23.52 -12.97
C LEU A 259 23.41 -22.06 -12.77
N GLN A 260 24.61 -21.67 -13.20
CA GLN A 260 25.06 -20.28 -13.10
C GLN A 260 24.22 -19.34 -13.97
N ASN A 261 23.86 -19.74 -15.19
CA ASN A 261 22.98 -18.95 -16.05
C ASN A 261 21.59 -18.75 -15.41
N THR A 262 21.05 -19.80 -14.79
CA THR A 262 19.73 -19.72 -14.12
C THR A 262 19.76 -18.74 -12.94
N ILE A 263 20.83 -18.77 -12.13
CA ILE A 263 21.02 -17.85 -11.00
C ILE A 263 21.18 -16.39 -11.49
N GLU A 264 21.94 -16.16 -12.57
CA GLU A 264 22.11 -14.83 -13.14
C GLU A 264 20.81 -14.27 -13.74
N GLU A 265 19.98 -15.11 -14.34
CA GLU A 265 18.65 -14.73 -14.84
C GLU A 265 17.68 -14.38 -13.70
N GLU A 266 17.66 -15.18 -12.63
CA GLU A 266 16.84 -14.89 -11.43
C GLU A 266 17.27 -13.57 -10.76
N GLN A 267 18.58 -13.31 -10.67
CA GLN A 267 19.09 -12.04 -10.13
C GLN A 267 18.71 -10.84 -11.00
N LYS A 268 18.74 -10.97 -12.33
CA LYS A 268 18.28 -9.92 -13.25
C LYS A 268 16.79 -9.69 -13.14
N SER A 269 15.99 -10.75 -12.99
CA SER A 269 14.54 -10.65 -12.77
C SER A 269 14.22 -9.89 -11.48
N LEU A 270 14.91 -10.22 -10.38
CA LEU A 270 14.75 -9.54 -9.08
C LEU A 270 15.12 -8.05 -9.13
N VAL A 271 16.18 -7.71 -9.86
CA VAL A 271 16.59 -6.30 -10.05
C VAL A 271 15.56 -5.53 -10.87
N GLU A 272 14.99 -6.15 -11.90
CA GLU A 272 13.96 -5.52 -12.73
C GLU A 272 12.63 -5.35 -11.97
N GLU A 273 12.23 -6.32 -11.15
CA GLU A 273 11.08 -6.19 -10.24
C GLU A 273 11.27 -5.07 -9.22
N MET A 274 12.47 -4.98 -8.62
CA MET A 274 12.80 -3.87 -7.73
C MET A 274 12.74 -2.51 -8.44
N ARG A 275 13.21 -2.43 -9.70
CA ARG A 275 13.16 -1.22 -10.52
C ARG A 275 11.71 -0.78 -10.77
N MET A 276 10.86 -1.71 -11.18
CA MET A 276 9.43 -1.47 -11.41
C MET A 276 8.71 -1.02 -10.13
N ALA A 277 8.99 -1.64 -8.99
CA ALA A 277 8.42 -1.23 -7.70
C ALA A 277 8.86 0.20 -7.28
N THR A 278 10.11 0.58 -7.54
CA THR A 278 10.56 1.96 -7.31
C THR A 278 9.94 2.96 -8.28
N GLU A 279 9.66 2.58 -9.54
CA GLU A 279 8.97 3.43 -10.51
C GLU A 279 7.48 3.60 -10.14
N GLU A 280 6.82 2.57 -9.63
CA GLU A 280 5.45 2.67 -9.10
C GLU A 280 5.36 3.59 -7.87
N LEU A 281 6.32 3.52 -6.95
CA LEU A 281 6.42 4.44 -5.81
C LEU A 281 6.69 5.89 -6.23
N LYS A 282 7.48 6.09 -7.29
CA LYS A 282 7.79 7.42 -7.83
C LYS A 282 6.59 8.03 -8.56
N ASN A 283 5.87 7.23 -9.34
CA ASN A 283 4.67 7.67 -10.05
C ASN A 283 3.51 7.97 -9.09
N GLY A 284 3.41 7.25 -7.97
CA GLY A 284 2.44 7.56 -6.91
C GLY A 284 2.72 8.87 -6.17
N LEU A 285 3.95 9.39 -6.22
CA LEU A 285 4.33 10.65 -5.56
C LEU A 285 4.09 11.89 -6.45
N GLU A 286 4.17 11.76 -7.78
CA GLU A 286 3.94 12.88 -8.71
C GLU A 286 2.45 13.25 -8.83
N ASP A 287 1.52 12.31 -8.63
CA ASP A 287 0.06 12.55 -8.68
C ASP A 287 -0.51 13.35 -7.48
N THR A 288 0.30 13.66 -6.46
CA THR A 288 -0.13 14.46 -5.29
C THR A 288 0.39 15.89 -5.28
N SER A 289 1.13 16.32 -6.32
CA SER A 289 1.79 17.64 -6.34
C SER A 289 1.29 18.62 -7.42
N GLY A 290 0.31 18.24 -8.24
CA GLY A 290 -0.06 18.98 -9.45
C GLY A 290 -1.50 19.48 -9.53
N ALA A 291 -2.04 20.18 -8.53
CA ALA A 291 -3.31 20.90 -8.70
C ALA A 291 -3.50 22.07 -7.72
N GLU A 292 -2.64 23.09 -7.78
CA GLU A 292 -3.00 24.43 -7.30
C GLU A 292 -2.25 25.51 -8.09
N ALA A 293 -2.86 25.98 -9.19
CA ALA A 293 -2.47 27.20 -9.88
C ALA A 293 -3.69 28.13 -9.90
N MET A 294 -3.65 29.14 -9.04
CA MET A 294 -4.60 30.25 -9.00
C MET A 294 -4.51 31.07 -10.28
N ALA A 295 -5.64 31.25 -10.97
CA ALA A 295 -5.81 32.29 -11.98
C ALA A 295 -6.57 33.47 -11.32
N ILE A 296 -5.85 34.57 -11.17
CA ILE A 296 -6.35 35.91 -10.86
C ILE A 296 -6.75 36.53 -12.19
N ASP A 297 -8.02 36.90 -12.38
CA ASP A 297 -8.46 37.72 -13.50
C ASP A 297 -8.61 39.20 -13.05
N GLN A 298 -8.01 40.09 -13.84
CA GLN A 298 -8.24 41.55 -13.89
C GLN A 298 -9.26 41.86 -14.98
#